data_AF-A0A3D4P112-F1
#
_entry.id   AF-A0A3D4P112-F1
#
_cell.length_a   1.000
_cell.length_b   1.000
_cell.length_c   1.000
_cell.angle_alpha   90.00
_cell.angle_beta   90.00
_cell.angle_gamma   90.00
#
_symmetry.space_group_name_H-M   'P 1'
#
loop_
_entity.id
_entity.type
_entity.pdbx_description
1 polymer ?
#
loop_
_entity_poly.entity_id
_entity_poly.type
_entity_poly.pdbx_seq_one_letter_code
_entity_poly.pdbx_strand_id
1 'polypeptide(L)'
;MKLRILVILVCVLIAGLKVSCSRTSREALLIKKYSCDSLEGIIHLSGVQIDAQVKNEGKRSLKFNLTEPSVIRLLETGDIEIEESTLVYQAMLRTEGIQGRVYLEMWCHFEGKGEFFSRGLDSPLSGTNDWTSMEIPFFLKAGENPDNVKLNVVSEGAGTFWVDDIRLLKRPL
;
A
#
# COMPACT_ATOMS: atom_id res chain seq x y z
N MET A 1 -5.99 83.58 -3.72
CA MET A 1 -6.64 83.63 -2.39
C MET A 1 -6.80 82.20 -1.86
N LYS A 2 -6.16 81.90 -0.70
CA LYS A 2 -6.35 80.75 0.23
C LYS A 2 -6.03 79.37 -0.35
N LEU A 3 -4.91 78.67 -0.06
CA LEU A 3 -4.25 78.21 1.18
C LEU A 3 -5.13 77.38 2.14
N ARG A 4 -4.83 76.07 2.24
CA ARG A 4 -4.73 75.17 3.44
C ARG A 4 -4.78 73.69 3.00
N ILE A 5 -3.68 72.92 3.04
CA ILE A 5 -3.08 72.14 4.15
C ILE A 5 -3.79 70.80 4.43
N LEU A 6 -3.07 69.70 4.11
CA LEU A 6 -2.82 68.45 4.85
C LEU A 6 -4.01 67.59 5.34
N VAL A 7 -4.09 66.33 4.86
CA VAL A 7 -4.11 65.11 5.72
C VAL A 7 -3.52 63.93 4.93
N ILE A 8 -2.52 63.30 5.53
CA ILE A 8 -1.89 62.02 5.16
C ILE A 8 -2.91 60.89 5.38
N LEU A 9 -3.14 60.03 4.38
CA LEU A 9 -3.65 58.68 4.65
C LEU A 9 -2.74 57.64 4.00
N VAL A 10 -1.80 57.18 4.82
CA VAL A 10 -1.14 55.89 4.71
C VAL A 10 -2.21 54.80 4.67
N CYS A 11 -2.14 53.90 3.69
CA CYS A 11 -2.30 52.45 3.86
C CYS A 11 -2.25 51.76 2.49
N VAL A 12 -1.02 51.52 2.03
CA VAL A 12 -0.72 50.44 1.10
C VAL A 12 -1.02 49.15 1.84
N LEU A 13 -2.23 48.61 1.67
CA LEU A 13 -2.56 47.25 2.06
C LEU A 13 -2.90 46.47 0.81
N ILE A 14 -1.85 45.84 0.29
CA ILE A 14 -1.88 44.80 -0.72
C ILE A 14 -2.77 43.67 -0.16
N ALA A 15 -4.07 43.72 -0.44
CA ALA A 15 -5.00 42.62 -0.20
C ALA A 15 -4.79 41.55 -1.29
N GLY A 16 -3.58 41.02 -1.36
CA GLY A 16 -3.22 39.83 -2.10
C GLY A 16 -3.02 38.68 -1.12
N LEU A 17 -4.03 38.40 -0.28
CA LEU A 17 -4.02 37.16 0.50
C LEU A 17 -4.16 36.02 -0.48
N LYS A 18 -3.01 35.39 -0.71
CA LYS A 18 -2.80 34.21 -1.52
C LYS A 18 -3.96 33.24 -1.31
N VAL A 19 -4.58 32.84 -2.41
CA VAL A 19 -5.30 31.58 -2.53
C VAL A 19 -4.31 30.48 -2.14
N SER A 20 -4.21 30.22 -0.84
CA SER A 20 -3.64 29.00 -0.33
C SER A 20 -4.71 27.96 -0.60
N CYS A 21 -4.69 27.41 -1.81
CA CYS A 21 -5.17 26.06 -2.01
C CYS A 21 -4.34 25.20 -1.08
N SER A 22 -4.80 25.02 0.15
CA SER A 22 -4.42 23.89 0.97
C SER A 22 -4.89 22.66 0.19
N ARG A 23 -4.07 22.21 -0.76
CA ARG A 23 -3.99 20.78 -1.03
C ARG A 23 -3.49 20.20 0.27
N THR A 24 -4.41 19.96 1.20
CA THR A 24 -4.22 18.94 2.21
C THR A 24 -3.83 17.72 1.38
N SER A 25 -2.53 17.41 1.33
CA SER A 25 -2.12 16.06 1.02
C SER A 25 -2.85 15.25 2.07
N ARG A 26 -3.97 14.66 1.69
CA ARG A 26 -4.71 13.76 2.56
C ARG A 26 -3.74 12.59 2.72
N GLU A 27 -2.93 12.66 3.77
CA GLU A 27 -1.88 11.69 4.03
C GLU A 27 -2.50 10.30 4.13
N ALA A 28 -1.81 9.30 3.60
CA ALA A 28 -2.26 7.93 3.71
C ALA A 28 -2.31 7.54 5.20
N LEU A 29 -3.47 7.11 5.69
CA LEU A 29 -3.63 6.64 7.06
C LEU A 29 -3.26 5.16 7.13
N LEU A 30 -2.34 4.78 8.02
CA LEU A 30 -2.02 3.38 8.27
C LEU A 30 -3.18 2.70 8.99
N ILE A 31 -3.74 1.66 8.37
CA ILE A 31 -4.83 0.84 8.92
C ILE A 31 -4.26 -0.36 9.68
N LYS A 32 -3.37 -1.13 9.02
CA LYS A 32 -2.66 -2.25 9.65
C LYS A 32 -1.23 -2.31 9.13
N LYS A 33 -0.30 -2.69 10.00
CA LYS A 33 1.07 -3.07 9.65
C LYS A 33 1.34 -4.47 10.18
N TYR A 34 1.93 -5.32 9.35
CA TYR A 34 2.25 -6.70 9.70
C TYR A 34 3.75 -6.87 9.77
N SER A 35 4.24 -7.34 10.92
CA SER A 35 5.65 -7.65 11.10
C SER A 35 6.01 -8.93 10.36
N CYS A 36 7.14 -8.91 9.65
CA CYS A 36 7.73 -10.09 9.02
C CYS A 36 8.83 -10.75 9.88
N ASP A 37 8.93 -10.37 11.16
CA ASP A 37 9.93 -10.92 12.10
C ASP A 37 9.59 -12.34 12.58
N SER A 38 8.32 -12.75 12.46
CA SER A 38 7.78 -14.06 12.83
C SER A 38 6.78 -14.57 11.79
N LEU A 39 6.33 -15.83 11.92
CA LEU A 39 5.25 -16.38 11.09
C LEU A 39 3.85 -16.16 11.69
N GLU A 40 3.74 -15.30 12.70
CA GLU A 40 2.46 -15.03 13.36
C GLU A 40 1.46 -14.41 12.37
N GLY A 41 0.26 -14.97 12.30
CA GLY A 41 -0.79 -14.53 11.38
C GLY A 41 -0.62 -14.95 9.91
N ILE A 42 0.53 -15.55 9.54
CA ILE A 42 0.75 -16.02 8.16
C ILE A 42 -0.08 -17.28 7.89
N ILE A 43 -0.89 -17.24 6.84
CA ILE A 43 -1.84 -18.32 6.51
C ILE A 43 -1.12 -19.49 5.85
N HIS A 44 -0.27 -19.20 4.86
CA HIS A 44 0.46 -20.24 4.13
C HIS A 44 1.83 -20.50 4.74
N LEU A 45 1.89 -21.45 5.69
CA LEU A 45 3.12 -21.81 6.40
C LEU A 45 4.03 -22.79 5.63
N SER A 46 3.53 -23.42 4.56
CA SER A 46 4.36 -24.36 3.79
C SER A 46 5.30 -23.60 2.85
N GLY A 47 6.59 -23.90 2.93
CA GLY A 47 7.62 -23.29 2.07
C GLY A 47 8.07 -21.87 2.46
N VAL A 48 7.43 -21.23 3.45
CA VAL A 48 7.92 -19.94 3.99
C VAL A 48 9.11 -20.16 4.92
N GLN A 49 10.15 -19.37 4.73
CA GLN A 49 11.33 -19.31 5.58
C GLN A 49 11.43 -17.92 6.17
N ILE A 50 12.02 -17.81 7.36
CA ILE A 50 12.37 -16.50 7.92
C ILE A 50 13.86 -16.25 7.68
N ASP A 51 14.20 -15.09 7.10
CA ASP A 51 15.57 -14.72 6.75
C ASP A 51 16.01 -13.48 7.55
N ALA A 52 17.04 -13.63 8.40
CA ALA A 52 17.58 -12.54 9.20
C ALA A 52 18.67 -11.73 8.47
N GLN A 53 19.21 -12.27 7.38
CA GLN A 53 20.30 -11.66 6.62
C GLN A 53 19.75 -10.74 5.53
N VAL A 54 18.76 -11.22 4.78
CA VAL A 54 18.08 -10.45 3.74
C VAL A 54 16.77 -9.91 4.33
N LYS A 55 16.73 -8.62 4.67
CA LYS A 55 15.55 -7.95 5.23
C LYS A 55 15.51 -6.48 4.80
N ASN A 56 14.32 -5.90 4.79
CA ASN A 56 14.12 -4.48 4.51
C ASN A 56 14.01 -3.68 5.82
N GLU A 57 13.28 -4.22 6.79
CA GLU A 57 13.14 -3.63 8.11
C GLU A 57 13.18 -4.68 9.22
N GLY A 58 13.00 -4.24 10.47
CA GLY A 58 12.93 -5.14 11.61
C GLY A 58 14.16 -6.02 11.78
N LYS A 59 13.93 -7.24 12.24
CA LYS A 59 14.95 -8.25 12.50
C LYS A 59 15.05 -9.27 11.37
N ARG A 60 13.97 -9.51 10.63
CA ARG A 60 13.88 -10.57 9.61
C ARG A 60 12.85 -10.24 8.52
N SER A 61 12.90 -10.98 7.41
CA SER A 61 11.86 -10.97 6.37
C SER A 61 11.32 -12.37 6.07
N LEU A 62 10.22 -12.45 5.33
CA LEU A 62 9.69 -13.71 4.82
C LEU A 62 10.32 -14.04 3.48
N LYS A 63 10.87 -15.25 3.35
CA LYS A 63 11.52 -15.77 2.14
C LYS A 63 10.73 -16.94 1.58
N PHE A 64 10.58 -16.96 0.26
CA PHE A 64 9.91 -18.00 -0.48
C PHE A 64 10.81 -18.48 -1.62
N ASN A 65 11.06 -19.79 -1.67
CA ASN A 65 11.77 -20.43 -2.79
C ASN A 65 10.73 -21.24 -3.59
N LEU A 66 10.49 -20.85 -4.83
CA LEU A 66 9.47 -21.43 -5.68
C LEU A 66 10.08 -22.26 -6.80
N THR A 67 9.44 -23.39 -7.08
CA THR A 67 9.79 -24.27 -8.21
C THR A 67 8.75 -24.23 -9.33
N GLU A 68 7.58 -23.64 -9.06
CA GLU A 68 6.43 -23.59 -9.98
C GLU A 68 5.57 -22.33 -9.72
N PRO A 69 4.70 -21.93 -10.66
CA PRO A 69 3.77 -20.83 -10.46
C PRO A 69 2.91 -21.04 -9.20
N SER A 70 2.83 -20.01 -8.35
CA SER A 70 2.23 -20.12 -7.02
C SER A 70 1.52 -18.84 -6.61
N VAL A 71 0.40 -18.98 -5.90
CA VAL A 71 -0.24 -17.88 -5.16
C VAL A 71 0.07 -18.05 -3.68
N ILE A 72 0.85 -17.13 -3.14
CA ILE A 72 1.27 -17.14 -1.74
C ILE A 72 0.28 -16.31 -0.93
N ARG A 73 -0.57 -16.99 -0.16
CA ARG A 73 -1.54 -16.35 0.75
C ARG A 73 -0.83 -15.95 2.03
N LEU A 74 -0.60 -14.65 2.21
CA LEU A 74 0.13 -14.14 3.36
C LEU A 74 -0.81 -13.97 4.54
N LEU A 75 -1.82 -13.12 4.41
CA LEU A 75 -2.58 -12.61 5.54
C LEU A 75 -4.06 -12.45 5.21
N GLU A 76 -4.88 -12.50 6.25
CA GLU A 76 -6.28 -12.10 6.23
C GLU A 76 -6.55 -11.12 7.35
N THR A 77 -7.41 -10.13 7.09
CA THR A 77 -7.63 -9.03 8.02
C THR A 77 -8.86 -9.21 8.90
N GLY A 78 -9.82 -10.03 8.47
CA GLY A 78 -11.22 -9.92 8.87
C GLY A 78 -11.84 -8.59 8.43
N ASP A 79 -12.93 -8.21 9.08
CA ASP A 79 -13.69 -7.00 8.77
C ASP A 79 -12.83 -5.73 8.79
N ILE A 80 -13.05 -4.85 7.82
CA ILE A 80 -12.46 -3.50 7.79
C ILE A 80 -13.53 -2.46 7.44
N GLU A 81 -13.77 -1.52 8.35
CA GLU A 81 -14.63 -0.34 8.12
C GLU A 81 -13.85 0.79 7.44
N ILE A 82 -13.97 0.91 6.11
CA ILE A 82 -13.11 1.78 5.30
C ILE A 82 -13.78 2.32 4.02
N GLU A 83 -15.10 2.25 3.90
CA GLU A 83 -15.86 2.81 2.76
C GLU A 83 -15.50 4.27 2.41
N GLU A 84 -15.92 4.70 1.21
CA GLU A 84 -15.62 6.02 0.62
C GLU A 84 -14.12 6.34 0.59
N SER A 85 -13.31 5.33 0.27
CA SER A 85 -11.86 5.46 0.27
C SER A 85 -11.19 4.50 -0.72
N THR A 86 -9.90 4.69 -0.91
CA THR A 86 -9.03 3.73 -1.57
C THR A 86 -8.31 2.94 -0.49
N LEU A 87 -8.59 1.65 -0.39
CA LEU A 87 -7.78 0.70 0.37
C LEU A 87 -6.53 0.38 -0.45
N VAL A 88 -5.36 0.55 0.14
CA VAL A 88 -4.08 0.29 -0.53
C VAL A 88 -3.35 -0.81 0.21
N TYR A 89 -3.06 -1.90 -0.50
CA TYR A 89 -2.11 -2.92 -0.06
C TYR A 89 -0.72 -2.52 -0.55
N GLN A 90 0.21 -2.31 0.37
CA GLN A 90 1.61 -1.98 0.12
C GLN A 90 2.53 -3.02 0.76
N ALA A 91 3.62 -3.37 0.09
CA ALA A 91 4.68 -4.22 0.65
C ALA A 91 6.02 -3.92 -0.03
N MET A 92 7.11 -4.27 0.64
CA MET A 92 8.46 -4.28 0.07
C MET A 92 8.76 -5.68 -0.46
N LEU A 93 9.16 -5.78 -1.73
CA LEU A 93 9.53 -7.04 -2.37
C LEU A 93 10.97 -6.99 -2.86
N ARG A 94 11.69 -8.10 -2.66
CA ARG A 94 12.99 -8.36 -3.30
C ARG A 94 12.88 -9.67 -4.07
N THR A 95 13.53 -9.77 -5.22
CA THR A 95 13.47 -10.98 -6.07
C THR A 95 14.86 -11.43 -6.49
N GLU A 96 15.03 -12.73 -6.67
CA GLU A 96 16.25 -13.34 -7.18
C GLU A 96 15.90 -14.46 -8.16
N GLY A 97 16.30 -14.29 -9.42
CA GLY A 97 16.16 -15.31 -10.45
C GLY A 97 14.73 -15.72 -10.77
N ILE A 98 13.75 -14.83 -10.59
CA ILE A 98 12.34 -15.10 -10.93
C ILE A 98 12.18 -15.35 -12.43
N GLN A 99 11.64 -16.52 -12.76
CA GLN A 99 11.21 -16.92 -14.09
C GLN A 99 9.74 -16.55 -14.26
N GLY A 100 9.44 -15.49 -15.01
CA GLY A 100 8.10 -14.93 -15.12
C GLY A 100 7.95 -13.66 -14.29
N ARG A 101 6.77 -13.45 -13.68
CA ARG A 101 6.41 -12.22 -12.97
C ARG A 101 6.01 -12.50 -11.53
N VAL A 102 6.35 -11.58 -10.64
CA VAL A 102 5.89 -11.53 -9.25
C VAL A 102 5.15 -10.21 -9.01
N TYR A 103 3.97 -10.26 -8.41
CA TYR A 103 3.15 -9.08 -8.12
C TYR A 103 2.23 -9.28 -6.92
N LEU A 104 1.79 -8.16 -6.35
CA LEU A 104 0.78 -8.15 -5.28
C LEU A 104 -0.60 -8.49 -5.82
N GLU A 105 -1.38 -9.20 -5.02
CA GLU A 105 -2.80 -9.44 -5.23
C GLU A 105 -3.56 -9.22 -3.92
N MET A 106 -4.72 -8.58 -4.00
CA MET A 106 -5.61 -8.35 -2.87
C MET A 106 -7.02 -8.78 -3.25
N TRP A 107 -7.69 -9.53 -2.38
CA TRP A 107 -9.11 -9.87 -2.52
C TRP A 107 -9.90 -9.24 -1.39
N CYS A 108 -11.02 -8.60 -1.72
CA CYS A 108 -11.98 -8.05 -0.78
C CYS A 108 -13.29 -8.84 -0.90
N HIS A 109 -13.71 -9.48 0.19
CA HIS A 109 -15.02 -10.13 0.30
C HIS A 109 -16.03 -9.14 0.90
N PHE A 110 -17.24 -9.14 0.35
CA PHE A 110 -18.37 -8.36 0.84
C PHE A 110 -19.59 -9.25 1.00
N GLU A 111 -20.19 -9.22 2.18
CA GLU A 111 -21.38 -9.99 2.51
C GLU A 111 -22.49 -9.76 1.49
N GLY A 112 -23.03 -10.85 0.94
CA GLY A 112 -24.08 -10.83 -0.07
C GLY A 112 -23.66 -10.36 -1.48
N LYS A 113 -22.41 -9.91 -1.69
CA LYS A 113 -21.90 -9.48 -3.02
C LYS A 113 -20.76 -10.36 -3.54
N GLY A 114 -20.07 -11.10 -2.67
CA GLY A 114 -18.96 -12.00 -3.05
C GLY A 114 -17.59 -11.32 -3.03
N GLU A 115 -16.63 -11.90 -3.75
CA GLU A 115 -15.23 -11.44 -3.75
C GLU A 115 -14.85 -10.68 -5.02
N PHE A 116 -14.08 -9.63 -4.83
CA PHE A 116 -13.50 -8.80 -5.88
C PHE A 116 -12.00 -8.65 -5.64
N PHE A 117 -11.21 -8.42 -6.69
CA PHE A 117 -9.76 -8.40 -6.57
C PHE A 117 -9.10 -7.15 -7.17
N SER A 118 -7.91 -6.86 -6.68
CA SER A 118 -6.93 -5.97 -7.30
C SER A 118 -5.62 -6.72 -7.51
N ARG A 119 -4.95 -6.49 -8.65
CA ARG A 119 -3.69 -7.16 -9.02
C ARG A 119 -2.70 -6.17 -9.60
N GLY A 120 -1.44 -6.27 -9.18
CA GLY A 120 -0.34 -5.41 -9.61
C GLY A 120 0.24 -5.78 -10.98
N LEU A 121 -0.61 -5.93 -11.99
CA LEU A 121 -0.18 -6.38 -13.33
C LEU A 121 0.52 -5.29 -14.15
N ASP A 122 0.36 -4.02 -13.77
CA ASP A 122 0.94 -2.87 -14.49
C ASP A 122 2.45 -2.71 -14.21
N SER A 123 2.92 -3.15 -13.05
CA SER A 123 4.32 -3.01 -12.60
C SER A 123 4.86 -4.24 -11.86
N PRO A 124 4.77 -5.45 -12.43
CA PRO A 124 5.28 -6.67 -11.83
C PRO A 124 6.83 -6.68 -11.80
N LEU A 125 7.41 -7.41 -10.85
CA LEU A 125 8.84 -7.69 -10.81
C LEU A 125 9.17 -8.96 -11.60
N SER A 126 10.35 -9.02 -12.20
CA SER A 126 10.87 -10.21 -12.90
C SER A 126 12.40 -10.29 -12.76
N GLY A 127 12.97 -11.49 -12.86
CA GLY A 127 14.42 -11.69 -12.69
C GLY A 127 14.89 -11.39 -11.26
N THR A 128 15.92 -10.55 -11.14
CA THR A 128 16.52 -10.18 -9.84
C THR A 128 16.39 -8.68 -9.63
N ASN A 129 15.79 -8.28 -8.52
CA ASN A 129 15.58 -6.89 -8.14
C ASN A 129 15.91 -6.71 -6.66
N ASP A 130 16.48 -5.55 -6.31
CA ASP A 130 16.59 -5.17 -4.90
C ASP A 130 15.21 -4.81 -4.31
N TRP A 131 15.17 -4.52 -3.01
CA TRP A 131 13.97 -4.09 -2.30
C TRP A 131 13.24 -2.98 -3.05
N THR A 132 12.06 -3.30 -3.52
CA THR A 132 11.19 -2.43 -4.31
C THR A 132 9.86 -2.30 -3.60
N SER A 133 9.42 -1.06 -3.39
CA SER A 133 8.09 -0.80 -2.85
C SER A 133 7.03 -1.05 -3.91
N MET A 134 6.10 -1.95 -3.62
CA MET A 134 4.96 -2.26 -4.47
C MET A 134 3.68 -1.90 -3.75
N GLU A 135 2.70 -1.42 -4.49
CA GLU A 135 1.36 -1.18 -3.96
C GLU A 135 0.28 -1.38 -5.01
N ILE A 136 -0.92 -1.76 -4.55
CA ILE A 136 -2.11 -1.90 -5.38
C ILE A 136 -3.33 -1.27 -4.69
N PRO A 137 -4.16 -0.52 -5.43
CA PRO A 137 -5.36 0.11 -4.89
C PRO A 137 -6.60 -0.79 -5.03
N PHE A 138 -7.56 -0.61 -4.13
CA PHE A 138 -8.93 -1.10 -4.24
C PHE A 138 -9.88 0.03 -3.85
N PHE A 139 -10.74 0.44 -4.79
CA PHE A 139 -11.61 1.60 -4.62
C PHE A 139 -12.94 1.17 -4.01
N LEU A 140 -13.33 1.82 -2.92
CA LEU A 140 -14.52 1.51 -2.14
C LEU A 140 -15.46 2.72 -2.11
N LYS A 141 -16.68 2.54 -2.59
CA LYS A 141 -17.74 3.55 -2.58
C LYS A 141 -18.47 3.55 -1.23
N ALA A 142 -19.42 4.47 -1.08
CA ALA A 142 -20.34 4.46 0.04
C ALA A 142 -21.10 3.12 0.10
N GLY A 143 -21.19 2.52 1.27
CA GLY A 143 -21.79 1.21 1.52
C GLY A 143 -20.89 0.02 1.15
N GLU A 144 -19.62 0.23 0.85
CA GLU A 144 -18.66 -0.83 0.52
C GLU A 144 -17.61 -0.97 1.63
N ASN A 145 -17.94 -1.79 2.63
CA ASN A 145 -17.00 -2.24 3.66
C ASN A 145 -16.76 -3.74 3.49
N PRO A 146 -15.52 -4.19 3.25
CA PRO A 146 -15.22 -5.61 3.16
C PRO A 146 -15.26 -6.28 4.55
N ASP A 147 -15.88 -7.45 4.63
CA ASP A 147 -15.85 -8.31 5.83
C ASP A 147 -14.59 -9.22 5.87
N ASN A 148 -13.84 -9.28 4.76
CA ASN A 148 -12.51 -9.86 4.77
C ASN A 148 -11.66 -9.29 3.65
N VAL A 149 -10.37 -9.08 3.96
CA VAL A 149 -9.36 -8.72 2.97
C VAL A 149 -8.22 -9.72 3.03
N LYS A 150 -7.95 -10.39 1.90
CA LYS A 150 -6.87 -11.35 1.70
C LYS A 150 -5.71 -10.68 0.99
N LEU A 151 -4.52 -10.79 1.55
CA LEU A 151 -3.29 -10.23 1.00
C LEU A 151 -2.39 -11.35 0.48
N ASN A 152 -2.09 -11.30 -0.81
CA ASN A 152 -1.35 -12.34 -1.52
C ASN A 152 -0.16 -11.75 -2.29
N VAL A 153 0.83 -12.61 -2.56
CA VAL A 153 1.82 -12.40 -3.61
C VAL A 153 1.68 -13.52 -4.62
N VAL A 154 1.54 -13.17 -5.90
CA VAL A 154 1.48 -14.12 -7.01
C VAL A 154 2.84 -14.19 -7.66
N SER A 155 3.33 -15.40 -7.92
CA SER A 155 4.50 -15.67 -8.75
C SER A 155 4.11 -16.56 -9.91
N GLU A 156 4.48 -16.18 -11.13
CA GLU A 156 4.15 -16.91 -12.36
C GLU A 156 5.21 -17.97 -12.74
N GLY A 157 6.19 -18.23 -11.88
CA GLY A 157 7.15 -19.31 -12.09
C GLY A 157 8.19 -19.44 -10.97
N ALA A 158 9.25 -20.18 -11.26
CA ALA A 158 10.29 -20.54 -10.31
C ALA A 158 11.21 -19.35 -9.95
N GLY A 159 11.86 -19.44 -8.80
CA GLY A 159 12.83 -18.45 -8.30
C GLY A 159 12.57 -18.11 -6.84
N THR A 160 13.28 -17.10 -6.33
CA THR A 160 13.20 -16.70 -4.93
C THR A 160 12.67 -15.29 -4.81
N PHE A 161 11.80 -15.05 -3.84
CA PHE A 161 11.43 -13.71 -3.44
C PHE A 161 11.34 -13.57 -1.93
N TRP A 162 11.51 -12.32 -1.48
CA TRP A 162 11.32 -11.92 -0.09
C TRP A 162 10.23 -10.87 -0.01
N VAL A 163 9.49 -10.88 1.10
CA VAL A 163 8.46 -9.89 1.42
C VAL A 163 8.76 -9.32 2.80
N ASP A 164 8.59 -8.00 2.92
CA ASP A 164 8.73 -7.28 4.17
C ASP A 164 7.83 -6.02 4.18
N ASP A 165 7.68 -5.37 5.33
CA ASP A 165 6.96 -4.10 5.50
C ASP A 165 5.54 -4.10 4.87
N ILE A 166 4.77 -5.14 5.15
CA ILE A 166 3.39 -5.31 4.64
C ILE A 166 2.46 -4.34 5.39
N ARG A 167 1.77 -3.49 4.63
CA ARG A 167 0.88 -2.45 5.14
C ARG A 167 -0.46 -2.44 4.41
N LEU A 168 -1.50 -2.11 5.15
CA LEU A 168 -2.76 -1.61 4.60
C LEU A 168 -2.92 -0.14 4.95
N LEU A 169 -3.21 0.66 3.94
CA LEU A 169 -3.36 2.10 4.05
C LEU A 169 -4.75 2.52 3.56
N LYS A 170 -5.33 3.53 4.21
CA LYS A 170 -6.49 4.26 3.72
C LYS A 170 -6.02 5.52 3.01
N ARG A 171 -6.39 5.66 1.75
CA ARG A 171 -6.23 6.90 0.98
C ARG A 171 -7.61 7.42 0.60
N PRO A 172 -7.76 8.71 0.32
CA PRO A 172 -9.00 9.21 -0.25
C PRO A 172 -9.28 8.57 -1.63
N LEU A 173 -10.55 8.54 -2.02
CA LEU A 173 -10.94 8.33 -3.41
C LEU A 173 -10.43 9.45 -4.32
#